data_AF-A0A6P1THC8-F1
#
_entry.id   AF-A0A6P1THC8-F1
#
_cell.length_a   1.000
_cell.length_b   1.000
_cell.length_c   1.000
_cell.angle_alpha   90.00
_cell.angle_beta   90.00
_cell.angle_gamma   90.00
#
_symmetry.space_group_name_H-M   'P 1'
#
loop_
_entity.id
_entity.type
_entity.pdbx_description
1 polymer ?
#
loop_
_entity_poly.entity_id
_entity_poly.type
_entity_poly.pdbx_seq_one_letter_code
_entity_poly.pdbx_strand_id
1 'polypeptide(L)'
;MTHFPDEEDRELKTGLLEQELHRLHDLIPHMKKDSLLLMNETFSTTTEYDASYLAEQITAAFRSCGLLTIFVTHLYQFAHKLYTEAPKDCIFFRANRNSDGSRTFTLETGEPVKSSYALDLYHEILG
;
A
#
# COMPACT_ATOMS: atom_id res chain seq x y z
N MET A 1 -5.00 0.14 14.16
CA MET A 1 -3.83 -0.76 14.03
C MET A 1 -3.02 -0.31 12.82
N THR A 2 -1.70 -0.43 12.87
CA THR A 2 -0.80 0.09 11.82
C THR A 2 0.17 -0.98 11.32
N HIS A 3 0.48 -0.95 10.03
CA HIS A 3 1.46 -1.81 9.40
C HIS A 3 2.34 -0.98 8.44
N PHE A 4 3.65 -0.96 8.71
CA PHE A 4 4.66 -0.18 7.99
C PHE A 4 5.86 -1.07 7.61
N PRO A 5 6.54 -0.82 6.47
CA PRO A 5 7.85 -1.40 6.19
C PRO A 5 8.85 -1.11 7.32
N ASP A 6 9.70 -2.09 7.64
CA ASP A 6 10.83 -1.94 8.57
C ASP A 6 12.16 -2.00 7.80
N GLU A 7 13.24 -1.49 8.41
CA GLU A 7 14.60 -1.65 7.91
C GLU A 7 15.08 -3.11 8.04
N GLU A 8 16.01 -3.57 7.19
CA GLU A 8 16.56 -4.93 7.24
C GLU A 8 17.11 -5.30 8.61
N ASP A 9 16.69 -6.47 9.11
CA ASP A 9 17.25 -7.05 10.31
C ASP A 9 18.73 -7.41 10.08
N ARG A 10 19.60 -6.87 10.95
CA ARG A 10 21.07 -6.96 10.83
C ARG A 10 21.60 -8.39 10.88
N GLU A 11 20.79 -9.34 11.28
CA GLU A 11 21.17 -10.76 11.39
C GLU A 11 20.85 -11.60 10.15
N LEU A 12 20.19 -11.06 9.11
CA LEU A 12 19.92 -11.75 7.82
C LEU A 12 19.26 -13.15 7.95
N LYS A 13 18.53 -13.41 9.03
CA LYS A 13 17.95 -14.74 9.32
C LYS A 13 16.67 -15.03 8.54
N THR A 14 15.95 -14.00 8.10
CA THR A 14 14.67 -14.09 7.37
C THR A 14 14.58 -12.94 6.36
N GLY A 15 13.84 -13.13 5.27
CA GLY A 15 13.64 -12.08 4.27
C GLY A 15 12.69 -10.98 4.77
N LEU A 16 12.83 -9.74 4.27
CA LEU A 16 11.96 -8.61 4.65
C LEU A 16 10.45 -8.93 4.49
N LEU A 17 10.07 -9.59 3.39
CA LEU A 17 8.69 -9.99 3.14
C LEU A 17 8.19 -11.00 4.20
N GLU A 18 9.04 -11.93 4.63
CA GLU A 18 8.68 -12.92 5.66
C GLU A 18 8.43 -12.23 7.01
N GLN A 19 9.30 -11.28 7.39
CA GLN A 19 9.12 -10.47 8.59
C GLN A 19 7.83 -9.64 8.53
N GLU A 20 7.55 -9.06 7.36
CA GLU A 20 6.32 -8.34 7.09
C GLU A 20 5.07 -9.21 7.29
N LEU A 21 5.07 -10.42 6.73
CA LEU A 21 3.97 -11.37 6.86
C LEU A 21 3.79 -11.86 8.30
N HIS A 22 4.87 -12.06 9.06
CA HIS A 22 4.79 -12.40 10.47
C HIS A 22 4.14 -11.29 11.30
N ARG A 23 4.53 -10.02 11.07
CA ARG A 23 3.90 -8.88 11.75
C ARG A 23 2.42 -8.80 11.41
N LEU A 24 2.05 -8.96 10.13
CA LEU A 24 0.65 -8.99 9.73
C LEU A 24 -0.10 -10.15 10.39
N HIS A 25 0.51 -11.33 10.49
CA HIS A 25 -0.06 -12.51 11.15
C HIS A 25 -0.36 -12.24 12.63
N ASP A 26 0.57 -11.64 13.38
CA ASP A 26 0.42 -11.33 14.80
C ASP A 26 -0.71 -10.31 15.07
N LEU A 27 -1.01 -9.49 14.06
CA LEU A 27 -2.10 -8.53 14.09
C LEU A 27 -3.47 -9.19 13.87
N ILE A 28 -3.57 -10.28 13.10
CA ILE A 28 -4.85 -10.94 12.74
C ILE A 28 -5.75 -11.25 13.94
N PRO A 29 -5.28 -11.84 15.06
CA PRO A 29 -6.13 -12.15 16.21
C PRO A 29 -6.82 -10.93 16.84
N HIS A 30 -6.28 -9.74 16.60
CA HIS A 30 -6.79 -8.48 17.14
C HIS A 30 -7.72 -7.75 16.15
N MET A 31 -7.79 -8.19 14.90
CA MET A 31 -8.63 -7.60 13.87
C MET A 31 -10.08 -8.07 14.04
N LYS A 32 -10.97 -7.14 14.38
CA LYS A 32 -12.42 -7.39 14.53
C LYS A 32 -13.20 -6.51 13.57
N LYS A 33 -14.45 -6.87 13.29
CA LYS A 33 -15.40 -6.00 12.57
C LYS A 33 -15.31 -4.56 13.09
N ASP A 34 -15.31 -3.60 12.19
CA ASP A 34 -15.23 -2.16 12.45
C ASP A 34 -13.87 -1.68 13.02
N SER A 35 -12.83 -2.52 13.01
CA SER A 35 -11.46 -2.08 13.29
C SER A 35 -10.90 -1.25 12.14
N LEU A 36 -10.12 -0.22 12.47
CA LEU A 36 -9.33 0.55 11.50
C LEU A 36 -7.94 -0.06 11.33
N LEU A 37 -7.64 -0.45 10.09
CA LEU A 37 -6.33 -0.91 9.65
C LEU A 37 -5.67 0.15 8.76
N LEU A 38 -4.47 0.58 9.13
CA LEU A 38 -3.64 1.49 8.35
C LEU A 38 -2.46 0.71 7.77
N MET A 39 -2.41 0.60 6.46
CA MET A 39 -1.34 -0.05 5.70
C MET A 39 -0.62 1.04 4.91
N ASN A 40 0.65 1.26 5.19
CA ASN A 40 1.43 2.27 4.50
C ASN A 40 2.61 1.61 3.80
N GLU A 41 2.50 1.47 2.49
CA GLU A 41 3.51 0.86 1.61
C GLU A 41 3.82 -0.61 1.95
N THR A 42 2.81 -1.33 2.47
CA THR A 42 2.88 -2.79 2.64
C THR A 42 3.20 -3.50 1.32
N PHE A 43 4.09 -4.50 1.37
CA PHE A 43 4.65 -5.29 0.27
C PHE A 43 5.61 -4.53 -0.67
N SER A 44 6.19 -3.43 -0.21
CA SER A 44 7.21 -2.67 -0.96
C SER A 44 8.55 -3.41 -1.13
N THR A 45 8.78 -4.49 -0.38
CA THR A 45 10.06 -5.23 -0.35
C THR A 45 10.07 -6.46 -1.28
N THR A 46 9.10 -6.61 -2.17
CA THR A 46 9.00 -7.72 -3.13
C THR A 46 8.67 -7.22 -4.55
N THR A 47 8.57 -8.15 -5.52
CA THR A 47 8.24 -7.79 -6.91
C THR A 47 6.85 -7.17 -7.02
N GLU A 48 6.63 -6.22 -7.93
CA GLU A 48 5.31 -5.60 -8.12
C GLU A 48 4.21 -6.64 -8.40
N TYR A 49 4.56 -7.71 -9.13
CA TYR A 49 3.64 -8.82 -9.44
C TYR A 49 3.22 -9.56 -8.16
N ASP A 50 4.18 -10.05 -7.37
CA ASP A 50 3.90 -10.79 -6.14
C ASP A 50 3.22 -9.89 -5.10
N ALA A 51 3.70 -8.65 -4.97
CA ALA A 51 3.13 -7.65 -4.07
C ALA A 51 1.66 -7.35 -4.42
N SER A 52 1.35 -7.19 -5.71
CA SER A 52 -0.02 -6.94 -6.16
C SER A 52 -0.91 -8.14 -5.90
N TYR A 53 -0.43 -9.35 -6.19
CA TYR A 53 -1.17 -10.57 -5.90
C TYR A 53 -1.49 -10.71 -4.40
N LEU A 54 -0.49 -10.50 -3.53
CA LEU A 54 -0.69 -10.55 -2.07
C LEU A 54 -1.65 -9.46 -1.58
N ALA A 55 -1.50 -8.23 -2.07
CA ALA A 55 -2.37 -7.10 -1.74
C ALA A 55 -3.83 -7.41 -2.10
N GLU A 56 -4.10 -7.98 -3.27
CA GLU A 56 -5.45 -8.39 -3.68
C GLU A 56 -6.05 -9.40 -2.70
N GLN A 57 -5.33 -10.48 -2.40
CA GLN A 57 -5.83 -11.55 -1.53
C GLN A 57 -6.14 -11.04 -0.12
N ILE A 58 -5.22 -10.28 0.45
CA ILE A 58 -5.32 -9.80 1.83
C ILE A 58 -6.39 -8.72 1.98
N THR A 59 -6.47 -7.77 1.04
CA THR A 59 -7.50 -6.73 1.10
C THR A 59 -8.89 -7.29 0.88
N ALA A 60 -9.06 -8.30 0.02
CA ALA A 60 -10.33 -9.02 -0.12
C ALA A 60 -10.72 -9.72 1.20
N ALA A 61 -9.78 -10.38 1.87
CA ALA A 61 -10.01 -11.00 3.18
C ALA A 61 -10.43 -9.96 4.23
N PHE A 62 -9.69 -8.85 4.35
CA PHE A 62 -10.00 -7.76 5.28
C PHE A 62 -11.39 -7.16 5.06
N ARG A 63 -11.78 -6.95 3.80
CA ARG A 63 -13.12 -6.49 3.43
C ARG A 63 -14.19 -7.50 3.85
N SER A 64 -13.97 -8.79 3.62
CA SER A 64 -14.91 -9.85 4.05
C SER A 64 -15.06 -9.93 5.57
N CYS A 65 -14.02 -9.57 6.32
CA CYS A 65 -14.05 -9.45 7.78
C CYS A 65 -14.69 -8.15 8.29
N GLY A 66 -15.05 -7.22 7.39
CA GLY A 66 -15.65 -5.93 7.75
C GLY A 66 -14.66 -4.97 8.41
N LEU A 67 -13.38 -5.01 8.01
CA LEU A 67 -12.38 -4.04 8.44
C LEU A 67 -12.47 -2.77 7.60
N LEU A 68 -12.29 -1.61 8.24
CA LEU A 68 -12.04 -0.36 7.55
C LEU A 68 -10.54 -0.26 7.27
N THR A 69 -10.15 -0.39 6.01
CA THR A 69 -8.74 -0.39 5.61
C THR A 69 -8.39 0.88 4.85
N ILE A 70 -7.34 1.58 5.29
CA ILE A 70 -6.67 2.62 4.52
C ILE A 70 -5.35 2.06 4.05
N PHE A 71 -5.15 2.00 2.72
CA PHE A 71 -3.96 1.44 2.12
C PHE A 71 -3.26 2.48 1.23
N VAL A 72 -2.13 3.00 1.69
CA VAL A 72 -1.21 3.81 0.88
C VAL A 72 -0.28 2.87 0.13
N THR A 73 -0.25 2.93 -1.19
CA THR A 73 0.52 1.99 -2.01
C THR A 73 0.98 2.59 -3.33
N HIS A 74 2.11 2.10 -3.83
CA HIS A 74 2.63 2.36 -5.17
C HIS A 74 2.36 1.21 -6.15
N LEU A 75 1.66 0.16 -5.71
CA LEU A 75 1.32 -1.01 -6.53
C LEU A 75 0.24 -0.66 -7.54
N TYR A 76 0.65 -0.12 -8.70
CA TYR A 76 -0.28 0.35 -9.73
C TYR A 76 -1.15 -0.79 -10.25
N GLN A 77 -0.58 -1.98 -10.47
CA GLN A 77 -1.34 -3.13 -10.98
C GLN A 77 -2.50 -3.50 -10.04
N PHE A 78 -2.24 -3.64 -8.74
CA PHE A 78 -3.27 -3.86 -7.73
C PHE A 78 -4.32 -2.73 -7.71
N ALA A 79 -3.87 -1.48 -7.58
CA ALA A 79 -4.78 -0.35 -7.42
C ALA A 79 -5.68 -0.17 -8.65
N HIS A 80 -5.11 -0.25 -9.86
CA HIS A 80 -5.84 -0.11 -11.12
C HIS A 80 -6.84 -1.26 -11.33
N LYS A 81 -6.46 -2.49 -10.97
CA LYS A 81 -7.38 -3.64 -11.03
C LYS A 81 -8.57 -3.44 -10.09
N LEU A 82 -8.32 -3.12 -8.82
CA LEU A 82 -9.38 -2.89 -7.84
C LEU A 82 -10.29 -1.72 -8.25
N TYR A 83 -9.72 -0.67 -8.85
CA TYR A 83 -10.48 0.46 -9.40
C TYR A 83 -11.41 0.00 -10.55
N THR A 84 -10.90 -0.83 -11.45
CA THR A 84 -11.66 -1.37 -12.59
C THR A 84 -12.79 -2.30 -12.15
N GLU A 85 -12.55 -3.12 -11.12
CA GLU A 85 -13.58 -3.98 -10.51
C GLU A 85 -14.72 -3.17 -9.85
N ALA A 86 -14.46 -1.90 -9.53
CA ALA A 86 -15.40 -0.94 -8.93
C ALA A 86 -16.24 -1.51 -7.76
N PRO A 87 -15.62 -2.11 -6.73
CA PRO A 87 -16.35 -2.54 -5.55
C PRO A 87 -17.01 -1.35 -4.84
N LYS A 88 -18.27 -1.54 -4.41
CA LYS A 88 -19.11 -0.49 -3.84
C LYS A 88 -18.57 0.13 -2.53
N ASP A 89 -17.68 -0.59 -1.86
CA ASP A 89 -17.08 -0.29 -0.57
C ASP A 89 -15.65 0.26 -0.68
N CYS A 90 -15.19 0.62 -1.88
CA CYS A 90 -13.86 1.19 -2.09
C CYS A 90 -13.92 2.63 -2.62
N ILE A 91 -13.05 3.48 -2.07
CA ILE A 91 -12.83 4.85 -2.53
C ILE A 91 -11.33 5.02 -2.77
N PHE A 92 -11.00 5.63 -3.91
CA PHE A 92 -9.62 5.85 -4.31
C PHE A 92 -9.27 7.32 -4.16
N PHE A 93 -8.17 7.58 -3.47
CA PHE A 93 -7.65 8.92 -3.24
C PHE A 93 -6.28 9.10 -3.89
N ARG A 94 -5.99 10.33 -4.30
CA ARG A 94 -4.69 10.78 -4.77
C ARG A 94 -4.25 12.00 -4.00
N ALA A 95 -2.96 12.04 -3.67
CA ALA A 95 -2.33 13.27 -3.21
C ALA A 95 -2.18 14.23 -4.39
N ASN A 96 -2.67 15.46 -4.23
CA ASN A 96 -2.49 16.50 -5.24
C ASN A 96 -1.08 17.14 -5.10
N ARG A 97 -0.55 17.67 -6.20
CA ARG A 97 0.71 18.41 -6.26
C ARG A 97 0.49 19.67 -7.07
N ASN A 98 1.12 20.76 -6.64
CA ASN A 98 1.16 21.98 -7.43
C ASN A 98 2.00 21.76 -8.70
N SER A 99 1.81 22.64 -9.68
CA SER A 99 2.59 22.62 -10.93
C SER A 99 4.11 22.80 -10.72
N ASP A 100 4.52 23.32 -9.57
CA ASP A 100 5.92 23.45 -9.15
C ASP A 100 6.45 22.21 -8.41
N GLY A 101 5.67 21.14 -8.31
CA GLY A 101 6.01 19.90 -7.63
C GLY A 101 5.81 19.91 -6.10
N SER A 102 5.46 21.05 -5.51
CA SER A 102 5.23 21.18 -4.07
C SER A 102 3.97 20.42 -3.62
N ARG A 103 4.01 19.94 -2.37
CA ARG A 103 2.92 19.17 -1.76
C ARG A 103 1.77 20.11 -1.38
N THR A 104 0.55 19.79 -1.82
CA THR A 104 -0.65 20.54 -1.41
C THR A 104 -1.20 20.05 -0.07
N PHE A 105 -0.80 18.85 0.37
CA PHE A 105 -1.38 18.13 1.52
C PHE A 105 -2.90 17.92 1.42
N THR A 106 -3.43 17.91 0.19
CA THR A 106 -4.84 17.61 -0.09
C THR A 106 -4.97 16.25 -0.76
N LEU A 107 -6.05 15.55 -0.42
CA LEU A 107 -6.46 14.31 -1.07
C LEU A 107 -7.70 14.56 -1.93
N GLU A 108 -7.67 14.06 -3.15
CA GLU A 108 -8.80 14.13 -4.09
C GLU A 108 -9.15 12.73 -4.57
N THR A 109 -10.43 12.49 -4.82
CA THR A 109 -10.86 11.23 -5.40
C THR A 109 -10.36 11.11 -6.84
N GLY A 110 -9.83 9.95 -7.23
CA GLY A 110 -9.40 9.75 -8.61
C GLY A 110 -8.83 8.37 -8.89
N GLU A 111 -8.74 8.05 -10.19
CA GLU A 111 -8.16 6.81 -10.69
C GLU A 111 -6.67 6.69 -10.30
N PRO A 112 -6.18 5.50 -9.92
CA PRO A 112 -4.77 5.24 -9.71
C PRO A 112 -3.94 5.68 -10.91
N VAL A 113 -2.82 6.34 -10.67
CA VAL A 113 -1.91 6.77 -11.73
C VAL A 113 -0.61 6.00 -11.57
N LYS A 114 -0.02 5.57 -12.69
CA LYS A 114 1.31 4.99 -12.68
C LYS A 114 2.30 6.09 -12.31
N SER A 115 2.68 6.16 -11.04
CA SER A 115 3.67 7.10 -10.57
C SER A 115 5.05 6.68 -11.05
N SER A 116 5.61 7.34 -12.06
CA SER A 116 7.03 7.17 -12.45
C SER A 116 7.97 8.08 -11.65
N TYR A 117 7.64 8.43 -10.40
CA TYR A 117 8.43 9.39 -9.61
C TYR A 117 9.82 8.87 -9.21
N ALA A 118 10.08 7.56 -9.38
CA ALA A 118 11.43 7.03 -9.28
C ALA A 118 12.37 7.64 -10.33
N LEU A 119 11.85 7.98 -11.51
CA LEU A 119 12.61 8.63 -12.57
C LEU A 119 12.87 10.11 -12.24
N ASP A 120 11.86 10.80 -11.70
CA ASP A 120 11.99 12.21 -11.31
C ASP A 120 12.99 12.39 -10.15
N LEU A 121 12.94 11.51 -9.14
CA LEU A 121 13.92 11.47 -8.04
C LEU A 121 15.32 11.08 -8.53
N TYR A 122 15.43 10.19 -9.50
CA TYR A 122 16.71 9.86 -10.13
C TYR A 122 17.33 11.08 -10.81
N HIS A 123 16.54 11.88 -11.53
CA HIS A 123 17.01 13.11 -12.17
C HIS A 123 17.39 14.21 -11.16
N GLU A 124 16.75 14.27 -9.99
CA GLU A 124 17.07 15.28 -8.96
C GLU A 124 18.35 14.93 -8.17
N ILE A 125 18.66 13.64 -8.00
CA ILE A 125 19.80 13.18 -7.17
C ILE A 125 21.06 12.91 -8.01
N LEU A 126 20.91 12.45 -9.26
CA LEU A 126 22.02 12.03 -10.12
C LEU A 126 22.17 12.86 -11.41
N GLY A 127 21.28 13.83 -11.63
CA GLY A 127 21.30 14.75 -12.77
C GLY A 127 22.11 16.02 -12.53
#